data_AF-A0A920TBG3-F1
#
_entry.id   AF-A0A920TBG3-F1
#
_cell.length_a   1.000
_cell.length_b   1.000
_cell.length_c   1.000
_cell.angle_alpha   90.00
_cell.angle_beta   90.00
_cell.angle_gamma   90.00
#
_symmetry.space_group_name_H-M   'P 1'
#
loop_
_entity.id
_entity.type
_entity.pdbx_description
1 polymer ?
#
loop_
_entity_poly.entity_id
_entity_poly.type
_entity_poly.pdbx_seq_one_letter_code
_entity_poly.pdbx_strand_id
1 'polypeptide(L)' 'MTSASWPPHLGKPTPVLPGRGSIDWPQFLAALAETGYRGAVCVEVEDREFEASDEKRIEALRLSLEHLRSAAPLSA' A
#
# COMPACT_ATOMS: atom_id res chain seq x y z
N MET A 1 -11.41 -11.74 16.98
CA MET A 1 -11.31 -10.59 16.05
C MET A 1 -12.54 -9.73 16.24
N THR A 2 -12.39 -8.54 16.82
CA THR A 2 -13.50 -7.59 16.98
C THR A 2 -13.89 -7.08 15.59
N SER A 3 -15.18 -7.13 15.26
CA SER A 3 -15.70 -6.47 14.07
C SER A 3 -15.50 -4.97 14.26
N ALA A 4 -14.54 -4.38 13.54
CA ALA A 4 -14.42 -2.94 13.44
C ALA A 4 -15.70 -2.41 12.77
N SER A 5 -16.48 -1.60 13.50
CA SER A 5 -17.63 -0.89 12.95
C SER A 5 -17.14 0.39 12.27
N TRP A 6 -17.20 0.41 10.93
CA TRP A 6 -16.88 1.61 10.15
C TRP A 6 -18.03 2.61 10.26
N PRO A 7 -17.76 3.93 10.34
CA PRO A 7 -18.82 4.93 10.32
C PRO A 7 -19.69 4.74 9.05
N PRO A 8 -21.02 4.78 9.17
CA PRO A 8 -21.92 4.44 8.05
C PRO A 8 -21.74 5.36 6.83
N HIS A 9 -21.21 6.56 7.02
CA HIS A 9 -20.93 7.52 5.96
C HIS A 9 -19.59 7.29 5.23
N LEU A 10 -18.69 6.47 5.76
CA LEU A 10 -17.38 6.18 5.15
C LEU A 10 -17.35 4.85 4.38
N GLY A 11 -18.30 3.95 4.68
CA GLY A 11 -18.29 2.60 4.13
C GLY A 11 -17.10 1.76 4.65
N LYS A 12 -17.11 0.46 4.31
CA LYS A 12 -15.94 -0.40 4.59
C LYS A 12 -14.89 -0.13 3.50
N PRO A 13 -13.62 0.18 3.85
CA PRO A 13 -12.56 0.30 2.85
C PRO A 13 -12.35 -1.05 2.17
N THR A 14 -12.15 -1.01 0.85
CA THR A 14 -11.73 -2.18 0.07
C THR A 14 -10.22 -2.11 -0.08
N PRO A 15 -9.46 -3.09 0.46
CA PRO A 15 -8.01 -3.12 0.31
C PRO A 15 -7.65 -3.30 -1.17
N VAL A 16 -6.72 -2.49 -1.65
CA VAL A 16 -6.15 -2.56 -3.00
C VAL A 16 -4.65 -2.31 -2.92
N LEU A 17 -3.91 -2.79 -3.92
CA LEU A 17 -2.46 -2.57 -3.99
C LEU A 17 -2.07 -1.07 -4.03
N PRO A 18 -0.87 -0.69 -3.56
CA PRO A 18 -0.26 0.60 -3.90
C PRO A 18 -0.37 0.91 -5.40
N GLY A 19 -0.82 2.12 -5.73
CA GLY A 19 -1.07 2.55 -7.11
C GLY A 19 -2.45 2.21 -7.70
N ARG A 20 -3.28 1.43 -6.99
CA ARG A 20 -4.67 1.12 -7.41
C ARG A 20 -5.74 1.78 -6.53
N GLY A 21 -5.33 2.42 -5.44
CA GLY A 21 -6.20 3.12 -4.50
C GLY A 21 -6.11 4.65 -4.59
N SER A 22 -6.58 5.32 -3.55
CA SER A 22 -6.65 6.79 -3.47
C SER A 22 -5.52 7.43 -2.65
N ILE A 23 -4.52 6.65 -2.22
CA ILE A 23 -3.39 7.18 -1.44
C ILE A 23 -2.42 7.90 -2.37
N ASP A 24 -2.05 9.12 -2.01
CA ASP A 24 -0.91 9.84 -2.62
C ASP A 24 0.40 9.29 -2.05
N TRP A 25 0.95 8.28 -2.73
CA TRP A 25 2.18 7.61 -2.30
C TRP A 25 3.42 8.52 -2.33
N PRO A 26 3.64 9.38 -3.33
CA PRO A 26 4.73 10.36 -3.29
C PRO A 26 4.68 11.25 -2.05
N GLN A 27 3.50 11.81 -1.73
CA GLN A 27 3.34 12.64 -0.54
C GLN A 27 3.56 11.85 0.75
N PHE A 28 3.00 10.64 0.84
CA PHE A 28 3.16 9.78 2.02
C PHE A 28 4.62 9.43 2.28
N LEU A 29 5.36 9.01 1.24
CA LEU A 29 6.77 8.63 1.37
C LEU A 29 7.68 9.83 1.64
N ALA A 30 7.37 11.00 1.08
CA ALA A 30 8.08 12.25 1.40
C ALA A 30 7.92 12.60 2.88
N ALA A 31 6.68 12.61 3.39
CA ALA A 31 6.40 12.88 4.80
C ALA A 31 7.10 11.86 5.72
N LEU A 32 7.13 10.58 5.35
CA LEU A 32 7.85 9.55 6.11
C LEU A 32 9.35 9.84 6.14
N ALA A 33 9.96 10.20 5.00
CA ALA A 33 11.38 10.51 4.92
C ALA A 33 11.77 11.76 5.74
N GLU A 34 10.91 12.78 5.78
CA GLU A 34 11.07 14.01 6.56
C GLU A 34 11.17 13.75 8.07
N THR A 35 10.56 12.68 8.57
CA THR A 35 10.71 12.28 9.98
C THR A 35 12.12 11.80 10.34
N GLY A 36 12.98 11.60 9.34
CA GLY A 36 14.29 10.95 9.51
C GLY A 36 14.23 9.42 9.46
N TYR A 37 13.07 8.83 9.14
CA TYR A 37 12.95 7.39 8.97
C TYR A 37 13.82 6.88 7.81
N ARG A 38 14.56 5.79 8.04
CA ARG A 38 15.45 5.12 7.06
C ARG A 38 15.26 3.60 7.03
N GLY A 39 14.23 3.10 7.71
CA GLY A 39 13.92 1.67 7.76
C GLY A 39 13.17 1.18 6.52
N ALA A 40 12.78 -0.10 6.54
CA ALA A 40 12.03 -0.72 5.46
C ALA A 40 10.53 -0.39 5.54
N VAL A 41 9.91 -0.09 4.39
CA VAL A 41 8.46 -0.07 4.24
C VAL A 41 8.00 -1.46 3.79
N CYS A 42 7.14 -2.10 4.56
CA CYS A 42 6.56 -3.41 4.23
C CYS A 42 5.22 -3.24 3.53
N VAL A 43 4.93 -4.14 2.58
CA VAL A 43 3.63 -4.24 1.90
C VAL A 43 2.90 -5.47 2.42
N GLU A 44 1.70 -5.28 2.95
CA GLU A 44 0.77 -6.33 3.33
C GLU A 44 -0.33 -6.41 2.26
N VAL A 45 -0.47 -7.58 1.62
CA VAL A 45 -1.42 -7.76 0.50
C VAL A 45 -2.70 -8.41 1.02
N GLU A 46 -3.75 -7.60 1.18
CA GLU A 46 -5.13 -8.05 1.47
C GLU A 46 -6.09 -7.86 0.29
N ASP A 47 -5.56 -7.51 -0.89
CA ASP A 47 -6.35 -7.33 -2.11
C ASP A 47 -6.88 -8.69 -2.62
N ARG A 48 -8.20 -8.83 -2.64
CA ARG A 48 -8.89 -10.06 -3.04
C ARG A 48 -8.64 -10.46 -4.49
N GLU A 49 -8.28 -9.51 -5.37
CA GLU A 49 -7.91 -9.84 -6.75
C GLU A 49 -6.65 -10.72 -6.81
N PHE A 50 -5.78 -10.62 -5.80
CA PHE A 50 -4.47 -11.27 -5.78
C PHE A 50 -4.33 -12.41 -4.76
N GLU A 51 -5.39 -12.73 -4.00
CA GLU A 51 -5.32 -13.73 -2.92
C GLU A 51 -5.40 -15.18 -3.41
N ALA A 52 -5.78 -15.42 -4.67
CA ALA A 52 -6.17 -16.73 -5.17
C ALA A 52 -5.02 -17.74 -5.39
N SER A 53 -3.78 -17.26 -5.60
CA SER A 53 -2.61 -18.14 -5.81
C SER A 53 -1.30 -17.47 -5.41
N ASP A 54 -0.23 -18.26 -5.26
CA ASP A 54 1.10 -17.73 -4.96
C ASP A 54 1.64 -16.88 -6.10
N GLU A 55 1.38 -17.26 -7.36
CA GLU A 55 1.75 -16.45 -8.52
C GLU A 55 1.08 -15.06 -8.47
N LYS A 56 -0.20 -15.02 -8.09
CA LYS A 56 -0.94 -13.77 -7.91
C LYS A 56 -0.40 -12.93 -6.75
N ARG A 57 -0.06 -13.55 -5.62
CA ARG A 57 0.58 -12.85 -4.49
C ARG A 57 1.93 -12.27 -4.87
N ILE A 58 2.74 -13.01 -5.64
CA ILE A 58 4.04 -12.52 -6.13
C ILE A 58 3.83 -11.39 -7.16
N GLU A 59 2.84 -11.50 -8.05
CA GLU A 59 2.45 -10.44 -8.98
C GLU A 59 2.06 -9.16 -8.23
N ALA A 60 1.26 -9.26 -7.18
CA ALA A 60 0.90 -8.13 -6.32
C ALA A 60 2.12 -7.42 -5.72
N LEU A 61 3.10 -8.18 -5.22
CA LEU A 61 4.33 -7.61 -4.67
C LEU A 61 5.15 -6.88 -5.74
N ARG A 62 5.22 -7.43 -6.96
CA ARG A 62 5.94 -6.80 -8.08
C ARG A 62 5.29 -5.48 -8.48
N LEU A 63 3.97 -5.46 -8.68
CA LEU A 63 3.21 -4.27 -9.04
C LEU A 63 3.33 -3.19 -7.94
N SER A 64 3.21 -3.59 -6.68
CA SER A 64 3.37 -2.69 -5.53
C SER A 64 4.77 -2.08 -5.50
N LEU A 65 5.81 -2.90 -5.70
CA LEU A 65 7.20 -2.44 -5.70
C LEU A 65 7.49 -1.47 -6.85
N GLU A 66 6.99 -1.76 -8.05
CA GLU A 66 7.16 -0.89 -9.22
C GLU A 66 6.56 0.50 -8.96
N HIS A 67 5.32 0.54 -8.44
CA HIS A 67 4.67 1.79 -8.10
C HIS A 67 5.39 2.55 -6.98
N LEU A 68 5.74 1.87 -5.89
CA LEU A 68 6.39 2.53 -4.74
C LEU A 68 7.79 3.05 -5.08
N ARG A 69 8.53 2.36 -5.97
CA ARG A 69 9.83 2.85 -6.44
C ARG A 69 9.73 4.08 -7.31
N SER A 70 8.71 4.18 -8.16
CA SER A 70 8.50 5.38 -8.98
C SER A 70 7.96 6.56 -8.16
N ALA A 71 7.25 6.28 -7.06
CA ALA A 71 6.73 7.29 -6.13
C ALA A 71 7.76 7.76 -5.09
N ALA A 72 8.74 6.94 -4.74
CA ALA A 72 9.72 7.27 -3.72
C ALA A 72 10.55 8.50 -4.12
N PRO A 73 10.85 9.42 -3.18
CA PRO A 73 11.76 10.52 -3.46
C PRO A 73 13.10 9.96 -3.91
N LEU A 74 13.69 10.57 -4.95
CA LEU A 74 15.03 10.22 -5.39
C LEU A 74 15.95 10.32 -4.17
N SER A 75 16.61 9.22 -3.84
CA SER A 75 17.63 9.21 -2.79
C SER A 75 18.69 10.26 -3.13
N ALA A 76 18.86 11.24 -2.24
CA ALA A 76 20.04 12.09 -2.20
C ALA A 76 21.27 11.27 -1.78
#